data_AF-A0A078KV86-F1
#
_entry.id   AF-A0A078KV86-F1
#
_cell.length_a   1.000
_cell.length_b   1.000
_cell.length_c   1.000
_cell.angle_alpha   90.00
_cell.angle_beta   90.00
_cell.angle_gamma   90.00
#
_symmetry.space_group_name_H-M   'P 1'
#
loop_
_entity.id
_entity.type
_entity.pdbx_description
1 polymer ?
#
loop_
_entity_poly.entity_id
_entity_poly.type
_entity_poly.pdbx_seq_one_letter_code
_entity_poly.pdbx_strand_id
1 'polypeptide(L)'
;MILQSLYEYYEILVKAGEVPHPGYVIANVSYALNLSPQGELLNVIPLKQSVTRGKKTVEVPRPMEVPEQENKTSGIKPNFLCENSSYVLGVDAKGKPERVKKCFSAFAELHHRILDGVDSIPAKAVLAFIDSWQPEKAQKCEALKNFYNDIIAGANIVFMIQGIGYAHQDKAIRTAWENYRSKNSSKVYMQCLVTGKVEPIARLHPRIKGIKNAQMVVSLVSFNESAFESYGHELKDKTGQGLNAPVSEYAAFAYGTALNYLLADTEHRQVIGDTTVVYWAMSPKKIYRDLFSFALNPVKKSDSDGEMAVDKAAEGELEGIFKRIVQGKPISEDTKYSFDSSTRFYVLGLAPNAGRLSVQFFLANTFGNILENVAQHYRDLEIEKSPSDFEYLPVWKLLDESVPSISREKPAYRLLTSEMMRSILSGLPYPELFLSNAILRIRSEQDNADKNTHKITRGRAAIIKACLIRKNDDRIKEVLTVSLREESNNRAYVLGRLFAVLEKAQQDANPGINSTIKDRYFASACTAPATVFPILLRLSKHHIAKSEYGTVNERRIRDLLDKLDVEQEPFPAHLSLNEQGVFILGYYHQQKAIYTKSDKEDK
;
A
#
# COMPACT_ATOMS: atom_id res chain seq x y z
N MET A 1 18.59 -4.99 9.22
CA MET A 1 17.52 -5.86 8.68
C MET A 1 16.89 -5.33 7.40
N ILE A 2 16.16 -4.19 7.38
CA ILE A 2 15.49 -3.67 6.15
C ILE A 2 16.47 -3.50 4.97
N LEU A 3 17.55 -2.73 5.16
CA LEU A 3 18.52 -2.45 4.12
C LEU A 3 19.17 -3.73 3.58
N GLN A 4 19.48 -4.67 4.48
CA GLN A 4 20.05 -5.97 4.13
C GLN A 4 19.09 -6.83 3.32
N SER A 5 17.81 -6.94 3.71
CA SER A 5 16.82 -7.68 2.94
C SER A 5 16.55 -7.09 1.56
N LEU A 6 16.60 -5.75 1.42
CA LEU A 6 16.48 -5.07 0.13
C LEU A 6 17.75 -5.24 -0.73
N TYR A 7 18.93 -5.20 -0.11
CA TYR A 7 20.20 -5.51 -0.74
C TYR A 7 20.22 -6.94 -1.29
N GLU A 8 19.85 -7.93 -0.47
CA GLU A 8 19.80 -9.33 -0.91
C GLU A 8 18.74 -9.54 -2.01
N TYR A 9 17.62 -8.82 -1.95
CA TYR A 9 16.61 -8.87 -3.01
C TYR A 9 17.08 -8.20 -4.31
N TYR A 10 17.84 -7.11 -4.24
CA TYR A 10 18.51 -6.52 -5.41
C TYR A 10 19.37 -7.55 -6.14
N GLU A 11 20.20 -8.32 -5.43
CA GLU A 11 21.03 -9.38 -6.03
C GLU A 11 20.21 -10.42 -6.81
N ILE A 12 19.01 -10.74 -6.32
CA ILE A 12 18.08 -11.66 -7.00
C ILE A 12 17.51 -11.01 -8.27
N LEU A 13 17.08 -9.75 -8.17
CA LEU A 13 16.49 -9.02 -9.29
C LEU A 13 17.51 -8.78 -10.42
N VAL A 14 18.78 -8.50 -10.09
CA VAL A 14 19.85 -8.32 -11.09
C VAL A 14 20.06 -9.61 -11.87
N LYS A 15 20.16 -10.75 -11.18
CA LYS A 15 20.32 -12.06 -11.83
C LYS A 15 19.12 -12.42 -12.72
N ALA A 16 17.94 -11.92 -12.38
CA ALA A 16 16.72 -12.07 -13.18
C ALA A 16 16.60 -11.04 -14.32
N GLY A 17 17.49 -10.03 -14.41
CA GLY A 17 17.42 -8.96 -15.40
C GLY A 17 16.28 -7.96 -15.19
N GLU A 18 15.75 -7.86 -13.97
CA GLU A 18 14.56 -7.04 -13.63
C GLU A 18 14.93 -5.62 -13.16
N VAL A 19 16.19 -5.38 -12.77
CA VAL A 19 16.70 -4.09 -12.29
C VAL A 19 18.07 -3.76 -12.91
N PRO A 20 18.44 -2.47 -12.98
CA PRO A 20 19.71 -2.06 -13.58
C PRO A 20 20.93 -2.50 -12.78
N HIS A 21 22.04 -2.64 -13.49
CA HIS A 21 23.35 -2.94 -12.91
C HIS A 21 23.94 -1.72 -12.17
N PRO A 22 24.92 -1.92 -11.29
CA PRO A 22 25.52 -0.84 -10.52
C PRO A 22 26.05 0.28 -11.40
N GLY A 23 25.64 1.52 -11.11
CA GLY A 23 26.07 2.71 -11.87
C GLY A 23 25.17 3.05 -13.04
N TYR A 24 24.04 2.36 -13.13
CA TYR A 24 22.98 2.63 -14.06
C TYR A 24 21.66 2.77 -13.31
N VAL A 25 20.72 3.49 -13.91
CA VAL A 25 19.37 3.70 -13.38
C VAL A 25 18.36 3.59 -14.51
N ILE A 26 17.12 3.23 -14.18
CA ILE A 26 16.02 3.37 -15.13
C ILE A 26 15.55 4.82 -15.13
N ALA A 27 15.71 5.51 -16.26
CA ALA A 27 15.19 6.85 -16.49
C ALA A 27 14.04 6.82 -17.49
N ASN A 28 13.07 7.71 -17.28
CA ASN A 28 11.97 7.94 -18.23
C ASN A 28 12.48 8.88 -19.32
N VAL A 29 12.69 8.34 -20.53
CA VAL A 29 13.28 9.03 -21.68
C VAL A 29 12.20 9.33 -22.72
N SER A 30 12.12 10.59 -23.13
CA SER A 30 11.10 11.04 -24.09
C SER A 30 11.60 11.03 -25.53
N TYR A 31 12.90 11.28 -25.74
CA TYR A 31 13.49 11.49 -27.06
C TYR A 31 14.89 10.91 -27.17
N ALA A 32 15.28 10.52 -28.39
CA ALA A 32 16.68 10.34 -28.76
C ALA A 32 17.09 11.34 -29.84
N LEU A 33 18.25 11.97 -29.67
CA LEU A 33 18.92 12.68 -30.76
C LEU A 33 19.60 11.65 -31.64
N ASN A 34 19.17 11.56 -32.89
CA ASN A 34 19.79 10.69 -33.88
C ASN A 34 20.93 11.43 -34.56
N LEU A 35 22.15 10.99 -34.30
CA LEU A 35 23.37 11.59 -34.82
C LEU A 35 23.93 10.75 -35.97
N SER A 36 24.56 11.40 -36.95
CA SER A 36 25.45 10.72 -37.88
C SER A 36 26.69 10.19 -37.16
N PRO A 37 27.45 9.25 -37.74
CA PRO A 37 28.76 8.85 -37.22
C PRO A 37 29.77 10.00 -37.05
N GLN A 38 29.52 11.15 -37.72
CA GLN A 38 30.33 12.36 -37.64
C GLN A 38 29.82 13.37 -36.61
N GLY A 39 28.71 13.08 -35.91
CA GLY A 39 28.14 13.93 -34.87
C GLY A 39 27.14 14.99 -35.38
N GLU A 40 26.73 14.92 -36.64
CA GLU A 40 25.69 15.81 -37.17
C GLU A 40 24.32 15.38 -36.66
N LEU A 41 23.52 16.31 -36.16
CA LEU A 41 22.14 16.04 -35.75
C LEU A 41 21.24 15.84 -36.97
N LEU A 42 20.80 14.61 -37.20
CA LEU A 42 19.97 14.24 -38.36
C LEU A 42 18.49 14.50 -38.10
N ASN A 43 17.97 13.97 -36.99
CA ASN A 43 16.58 14.13 -36.56
C ASN A 43 16.41 13.78 -35.08
N VAL A 44 15.18 13.94 -34.57
CA VAL A 44 14.78 13.49 -33.23
C VAL A 44 13.84 12.30 -33.36
N ILE A 45 14.12 11.26 -32.59
CA ILE A 45 13.27 10.07 -32.50
C ILE A 45 12.40 10.18 -31.25
N PRO A 46 11.06 10.24 -31.36
CA PRO A 46 10.17 10.16 -30.21
C PRO A 46 10.23 8.75 -29.61
N LEU A 47 10.43 8.67 -28.30
CA LEU A 47 10.48 7.41 -27.56
C LEU A 47 9.29 7.23 -26.63
N LYS A 48 8.33 8.17 -26.61
CA LYS A 48 7.11 8.04 -25.80
C LYS A 48 6.26 6.84 -26.26
N GLN A 49 5.54 6.25 -25.31
CA GLN A 49 4.69 5.10 -25.50
C GLN A 49 3.26 5.47 -25.11
N SER A 50 2.29 5.08 -25.93
CA SER A 50 0.87 5.21 -25.61
C SER A 50 0.48 4.20 -24.53
N VAL A 51 0.00 4.68 -23.39
CA VAL A 51 -0.57 3.84 -22.32
C VAL A 51 -1.98 4.29 -21.98
N THR A 52 -2.86 3.33 -21.72
CA THR A 52 -4.22 3.61 -21.27
C THR A 52 -4.20 3.85 -19.77
N ARG A 53 -4.61 5.04 -19.32
CA ARG A 53 -4.85 5.36 -17.91
C ARG A 53 -6.30 5.73 -17.70
N GLY A 54 -7.08 4.84 -17.08
CA GLY A 54 -8.52 5.01 -17.02
C GLY A 54 -9.15 4.92 -18.40
N LYS A 55 -9.97 5.91 -18.76
CA LYS A 55 -10.61 6.01 -20.08
C LYS A 55 -9.79 6.77 -21.12
N LYS A 56 -8.57 7.23 -20.79
CA LYS A 56 -7.75 8.09 -21.66
C LYS A 56 -6.45 7.38 -22.06
N THR A 57 -6.11 7.48 -23.34
CA THR A 57 -4.76 7.15 -23.82
C THR A 57 -3.86 8.36 -23.57
N VAL A 58 -2.72 8.13 -22.90
CA VAL A 58 -1.72 9.15 -22.61
C VAL A 58 -0.35 8.70 -23.10
N GLU A 59 0.44 9.63 -23.62
CA GLU A 59 1.84 9.40 -23.99
C GLU A 59 2.73 9.52 -22.76
N VAL A 60 3.42 8.44 -22.41
CA VAL A 60 4.40 8.43 -21.31
C VAL A 60 5.81 8.19 -21.85
N PRO A 61 6.86 8.80 -21.27
CA PRO A 61 8.23 8.52 -21.70
C PRO A 61 8.59 7.04 -21.49
N ARG A 62 9.46 6.50 -22.34
CA ARG A 62 9.90 5.10 -22.27
C ARG A 62 10.94 4.92 -21.17
N PRO A 63 10.80 3.91 -20.29
CA PRO A 63 11.84 3.56 -19.33
C PRO A 63 13.06 2.97 -20.05
N MET A 64 14.25 3.49 -19.77
CA MET A 64 15.52 3.02 -20.33
C MET A 64 16.61 2.96 -19.26
N GLU A 65 17.46 1.94 -19.32
CA GLU A 65 18.69 1.88 -18.51
C GLU A 65 19.71 2.88 -19.05
N VAL A 66 20.10 3.85 -18.22
CA VAL A 66 21.05 4.91 -18.53
C VAL A 66 22.08 5.05 -17.41
N PRO A 67 23.24 5.71 -17.64
CA PRO A 67 24.19 6.00 -16.58
C PRO A 67 23.54 6.69 -15.38
N GLU A 68 24.03 6.40 -14.18
CA GLU A 68 23.51 6.96 -12.92
C GLU A 68 23.43 8.49 -12.97
N GLN A 69 22.32 9.02 -12.44
CA GLN A 69 22.00 10.45 -12.49
C GLN A 69 22.23 11.12 -11.13
N GLU A 70 22.92 12.25 -11.15
CA GLU A 70 23.16 13.13 -10.01
C GLU A 70 21.87 13.76 -9.47
N ASN A 71 21.83 13.92 -8.14
CA ASN A 71 20.72 14.59 -7.47
C ASN A 71 20.83 16.11 -7.62
N LYS A 72 19.88 16.69 -8.35
CA LYS A 72 19.78 18.15 -8.58
C LYS A 72 18.95 18.82 -7.48
N THR A 73 19.59 19.17 -6.37
CA THR A 73 18.98 19.99 -5.30
C THR A 73 19.27 21.47 -5.46
N SER A 74 20.50 21.80 -5.84
CA SER A 74 20.97 23.16 -6.14
C SER A 74 22.22 23.10 -7.03
N GLY A 75 22.50 24.19 -7.74
CA GLY A 75 23.66 24.30 -8.64
C GLY A 75 23.44 23.71 -10.04
N ILE A 76 24.53 23.66 -10.80
CA ILE A 76 24.60 23.10 -12.16
C ILE A 76 25.33 21.76 -12.04
N LYS A 77 24.61 20.67 -12.26
CA LYS A 77 25.12 19.30 -12.18
C LYS A 77 24.65 18.53 -13.41
N PRO A 78 25.54 18.29 -14.39
CA PRO A 78 25.20 17.55 -15.60
C PRO A 78 25.12 16.05 -15.32
N ASN A 79 24.23 15.33 -16.03
CA ASN A 79 24.25 13.88 -16.10
C ASN A 79 24.86 13.41 -17.42
N PHE A 80 25.47 12.23 -17.41
CA PHE A 80 26.14 11.66 -18.57
C PHE A 80 25.13 10.94 -19.47
N LEU A 81 25.13 11.26 -20.77
CA LEU A 81 24.35 10.63 -21.86
C LEU A 81 22.82 10.56 -21.74
N CYS A 82 22.22 10.96 -20.62
CA CYS A 82 20.77 11.07 -20.44
C CYS A 82 20.41 12.30 -19.60
N GLU A 83 19.90 13.34 -20.24
CA GLU A 83 19.63 14.62 -19.57
C GLU A 83 18.54 15.44 -20.27
N ASN A 84 17.99 16.45 -19.59
CA ASN A 84 17.03 17.38 -20.18
C ASN A 84 17.65 18.39 -21.17
N SER A 85 16.78 19.02 -21.95
CA SER A 85 17.12 20.01 -22.98
C SER A 85 17.96 21.19 -22.50
N SER A 86 17.89 21.60 -21.23
CA SER A 86 18.70 22.69 -20.70
C SER A 86 20.19 22.38 -20.72
N TYR A 87 20.55 21.10 -20.59
CA TYR A 87 21.95 20.66 -20.61
C TYR A 87 22.34 20.07 -21.96
N VAL A 88 21.47 19.30 -22.61
CA VAL A 88 21.80 18.61 -23.87
C VAL A 88 21.84 19.58 -25.05
N LEU A 89 20.91 20.54 -25.09
CA LEU A 89 20.73 21.45 -26.24
C LEU A 89 20.99 22.92 -25.88
N GLY A 90 21.14 23.23 -24.60
CA GLY A 90 21.30 24.61 -24.14
C GLY A 90 20.05 25.47 -24.32
N VAL A 91 18.85 24.87 -24.26
CA VAL A 91 17.56 25.58 -24.34
C VAL A 91 16.54 25.13 -23.29
N ASP A 92 15.70 26.05 -22.82
CA ASP A 92 14.56 25.73 -21.93
C ASP A 92 13.38 26.70 -22.10
N ALA A 93 12.22 26.33 -21.55
CA ALA A 93 11.04 27.19 -21.53
C ALA A 93 11.01 28.19 -20.35
N LYS A 94 12.08 28.30 -19.55
CA LYS A 94 12.08 29.01 -18.25
C LYS A 94 12.65 30.43 -18.34
N GLY A 95 13.12 30.86 -19.51
CA GLY A 95 13.54 32.24 -19.76
C GLY A 95 14.79 32.66 -18.99
N LYS A 96 15.74 31.75 -18.73
CA LYS A 96 17.00 32.02 -18.01
C LYS A 96 18.25 31.69 -18.87
N PRO A 97 18.50 32.45 -19.96
CA PRO A 97 19.49 32.08 -20.98
C PRO A 97 20.91 31.87 -20.42
N GLU A 98 21.37 32.74 -19.52
CA GLU A 98 22.71 32.63 -18.91
C GLU A 98 22.91 31.34 -18.10
N ARG A 99 21.87 30.88 -17.40
CA ARG A 99 21.94 29.63 -16.64
C ARG A 99 22.04 28.43 -17.58
N VAL A 100 21.24 28.45 -18.65
CA VAL A 100 21.14 27.34 -19.58
C VAL A 100 22.44 27.18 -20.38
N LYS A 101 23.09 28.29 -20.77
CA LYS A 101 24.44 28.24 -21.35
C LYS A 101 25.43 27.52 -20.44
N LYS A 102 25.46 27.88 -19.16
CA LYS A 102 26.31 27.21 -18.17
C LYS A 102 25.95 25.72 -17.97
N CYS A 103 24.68 25.35 -18.09
CA CYS A 103 24.27 23.94 -18.07
C CYS A 103 24.84 23.16 -19.26
N PHE A 104 24.75 23.70 -20.47
CA PHE A 104 25.33 23.09 -21.67
C PHE A 104 26.86 22.99 -21.58
N SER A 105 27.55 24.05 -21.13
CA SER A 105 29.00 24.01 -20.93
C SER A 105 29.42 22.94 -19.91
N ALA A 106 28.73 22.85 -18.76
CA ALA A 106 29.02 21.80 -17.78
C ALA A 106 28.76 20.40 -18.35
N PHE A 107 27.71 20.23 -19.16
CA PHE A 107 27.42 18.99 -19.85
C PHE A 107 28.53 18.60 -20.82
N ALA A 108 29.04 19.55 -21.61
CA ALA A 108 30.16 19.35 -22.51
C ALA A 108 31.43 18.92 -21.74
N GLU A 109 31.80 19.67 -20.69
CA GLU A 109 32.95 19.36 -19.85
C GLU A 109 32.90 17.95 -19.26
N LEU A 110 31.72 17.49 -18.81
CA LEU A 110 31.54 16.14 -18.30
C LEU A 110 31.76 15.08 -19.38
N HIS A 111 31.24 15.31 -20.60
CA HIS A 111 31.37 14.35 -21.69
C HIS A 111 32.81 14.25 -22.15
N HIS A 112 33.53 15.36 -22.32
CA HIS A 112 34.97 15.34 -22.61
C HIS A 112 35.76 14.61 -21.54
N ARG A 113 35.50 14.90 -20.26
CA ARG A 113 36.20 14.24 -19.15
C ARG A 113 36.07 12.71 -19.17
N ILE A 114 34.95 12.18 -19.67
CA ILE A 114 34.68 10.73 -19.71
C ILE A 114 35.07 10.12 -21.06
N LEU A 115 34.82 10.81 -22.17
CA LEU A 115 34.91 10.26 -23.52
C LEU A 115 36.19 10.63 -24.26
N ASP A 116 36.96 11.64 -23.81
CA ASP A 116 38.25 11.96 -24.42
C ASP A 116 39.18 10.74 -24.34
N GLY A 117 39.70 10.31 -25.49
CA GLY A 117 40.52 9.11 -25.62
C GLY A 117 39.76 7.78 -25.72
N VAL A 118 38.42 7.80 -25.71
CA VAL A 118 37.62 6.59 -25.97
C VAL A 118 37.54 6.36 -27.48
N ASP A 119 38.15 5.27 -27.94
CA ASP A 119 38.12 4.90 -29.36
C ASP A 119 36.83 4.14 -29.71
N SER A 120 35.75 4.91 -29.94
CA SER A 120 34.44 4.39 -30.33
C SER A 120 33.72 5.41 -31.21
N ILE A 121 33.07 4.95 -32.29
CA ILE A 121 32.32 5.82 -33.19
C ILE A 121 31.21 6.58 -32.43
N PRO A 122 30.38 5.93 -31.59
CA PRO A 122 29.45 6.63 -30.72
C PRO A 122 30.08 7.69 -29.81
N ALA A 123 31.25 7.43 -29.22
CA ALA A 123 31.91 8.39 -28.35
C ALA A 123 32.33 9.65 -29.14
N LYS A 124 32.98 9.43 -30.28
CA LYS A 124 33.41 10.49 -31.20
C LYS A 124 32.23 11.30 -31.76
N ALA A 125 31.13 10.64 -32.12
CA ALA A 125 29.94 11.30 -32.63
C ALA A 125 29.26 12.19 -31.57
N VAL A 126 29.16 11.71 -30.32
CA VAL A 126 28.60 12.52 -29.21
C VAL A 126 29.48 13.74 -28.93
N LEU A 127 30.81 13.58 -28.87
CA LEU A 127 31.73 14.70 -28.67
C LEU A 127 31.64 15.70 -29.83
N ALA A 128 31.68 15.23 -31.09
CA ALA A 128 31.56 16.08 -32.26
C ALA A 128 30.23 16.85 -32.31
N PHE A 129 29.12 16.25 -31.87
CA PHE A 129 27.86 16.95 -31.68
C PHE A 129 28.00 18.07 -30.64
N ILE A 130 28.54 17.75 -29.46
CA ILE A 130 28.71 18.71 -28.37
C ILE A 130 29.59 19.90 -28.79
N ASP A 131 30.69 19.64 -29.50
CA ASP A 131 31.65 20.65 -29.93
C ASP A 131 31.11 21.56 -31.03
N SER A 132 30.29 21.01 -31.94
CA SER A 132 29.77 21.75 -33.09
C SER A 132 28.41 22.40 -32.83
N TRP A 133 27.67 21.96 -31.80
CA TRP A 133 26.33 22.44 -31.52
C TRP A 133 26.31 23.89 -31.03
N GLN A 134 25.40 24.69 -31.59
CA GLN A 134 25.20 26.09 -31.23
C GLN A 134 23.81 26.27 -30.62
N PRO A 135 23.69 26.37 -29.27
CA PRO A 135 22.40 26.50 -28.59
C PRO A 135 21.50 27.61 -29.15
N GLU A 136 22.08 28.73 -29.59
CA GLU A 136 21.35 29.87 -30.16
C GLU A 136 20.58 29.52 -31.45
N LYS A 137 20.99 28.46 -32.16
CA LYS A 137 20.36 27.99 -33.40
C LYS A 137 19.30 26.92 -33.16
N ALA A 138 19.14 26.42 -31.94
CA ALA A 138 18.26 25.29 -31.63
C ALA A 138 16.81 25.53 -32.09
N GLN A 139 16.24 26.73 -31.88
CA GLN A 139 14.86 27.05 -32.29
C GLN A 139 14.66 27.00 -33.81
N LYS A 140 15.71 27.30 -34.59
CA LYS A 140 15.67 27.30 -36.06
C LYS A 140 16.15 25.98 -36.67
N CYS A 141 16.57 25.03 -35.85
CA CYS A 141 17.08 23.73 -36.31
C CYS A 141 15.92 22.89 -36.86
N GLU A 142 16.00 22.53 -38.15
CA GLU A 142 14.97 21.76 -38.84
C GLU A 142 14.73 20.39 -38.18
N ALA A 143 15.82 19.72 -37.73
CA ALA A 143 15.77 18.44 -37.03
C ALA A 143 14.92 18.46 -35.74
N LEU A 144 14.83 19.61 -35.06
CA LEU A 144 14.09 19.78 -33.81
C LEU A 144 12.65 20.27 -34.01
N LYS A 145 12.33 20.83 -35.18
CA LYS A 145 11.13 21.66 -35.43
C LYS A 145 9.82 21.01 -34.96
N ASN A 146 9.64 19.72 -35.21
CA ASN A 146 8.40 18.99 -34.91
C ASN A 146 8.20 18.71 -33.40
N PHE A 147 9.28 18.71 -32.61
CA PHE A 147 9.25 18.32 -31.20
C PHE A 147 9.78 19.41 -30.26
N TYR A 148 10.19 20.57 -30.79
CA TYR A 148 10.89 21.62 -30.06
C TYR A 148 10.18 22.02 -28.76
N ASN A 149 8.88 22.32 -28.83
CA ASN A 149 8.09 22.77 -27.68
C ASN A 149 8.02 21.71 -26.55
N ASP A 150 7.92 20.43 -26.91
CA ASP A 150 7.88 19.34 -25.94
C ASP A 150 9.27 19.08 -25.33
N ILE A 151 10.32 19.20 -26.15
CA ILE A 151 11.72 19.09 -25.72
C ILE A 151 12.06 20.16 -24.68
N ILE A 152 11.75 21.44 -24.95
CA ILE A 152 12.08 22.55 -24.04
C ILE A 152 11.25 22.57 -22.74
N ALA A 153 10.18 21.78 -22.67
CA ALA A 153 9.41 21.55 -21.45
C ALA A 153 10.17 20.71 -20.41
N GLY A 154 11.38 20.24 -20.74
CA GLY A 154 12.28 19.52 -19.83
C GLY A 154 12.28 18.00 -20.03
N ALA A 155 11.97 17.56 -21.25
CA ALA A 155 12.02 16.15 -21.63
C ALA A 155 13.44 15.59 -21.50
N ASN A 156 13.58 14.36 -20.99
CA ASN A 156 14.86 13.64 -20.96
C ASN A 156 15.22 13.12 -22.35
N ILE A 157 16.49 13.27 -22.71
CA ILE A 157 17.03 13.03 -24.03
C ILE A 157 18.25 12.11 -23.93
N VAL A 158 18.34 11.13 -24.82
CA VAL A 158 19.52 10.26 -25.01
C VAL A 158 20.08 10.42 -26.43
N PHE A 159 21.23 9.80 -26.71
CA PHE A 159 21.84 9.79 -28.04
C PHE A 159 21.73 8.43 -28.72
N MET A 160 21.33 8.44 -29.98
CA MET A 160 21.37 7.30 -30.90
C MET A 160 22.25 7.65 -32.09
N ILE A 161 23.08 6.73 -32.52
CA ILE A 161 23.98 6.91 -33.66
C ILE A 161 23.44 6.10 -34.82
N GLN A 162 23.22 6.76 -35.95
CA GLN A 162 22.61 6.16 -37.13
C GLN A 162 23.39 4.91 -37.58
N GLY A 163 22.68 3.80 -37.73
CA GLY A 163 23.27 2.51 -38.14
C GLY A 163 24.08 1.78 -37.06
N ILE A 164 24.21 2.33 -35.85
CA ILE A 164 24.99 1.72 -34.75
C ILE A 164 24.09 1.43 -33.53
N GLY A 165 23.31 2.41 -33.06
CA GLY A 165 22.44 2.25 -31.90
C GLY A 165 22.68 3.29 -30.81
N TYR A 166 22.22 3.01 -29.58
CA TYR A 166 22.28 3.96 -28.47
C TYR A 166 23.69 4.11 -27.91
N ALA A 167 24.15 5.35 -27.72
CA ALA A 167 25.50 5.63 -27.20
C ALA A 167 25.72 5.04 -25.79
N HIS A 168 24.71 5.08 -24.92
CA HIS A 168 24.80 4.52 -23.56
C HIS A 168 24.82 2.97 -23.51
N GLN A 169 24.64 2.30 -24.65
CA GLN A 169 24.76 0.84 -24.78
C GLN A 169 26.12 0.42 -25.38
N ASP A 170 26.92 1.38 -25.86
CA ASP A 170 28.25 1.10 -26.41
C ASP A 170 29.22 0.60 -25.32
N LYS A 171 29.95 -0.48 -25.61
CA LYS A 171 30.83 -1.15 -24.64
C LYS A 171 31.99 -0.26 -24.18
N ALA A 172 32.59 0.50 -25.08
CA ALA A 172 33.73 1.36 -24.76
C ALA A 172 33.28 2.55 -23.89
N ILE A 173 32.14 3.15 -24.23
CA ILE A 173 31.51 4.19 -23.41
C ILE A 173 31.14 3.68 -22.01
N ARG A 174 30.56 2.48 -21.90
CA ARG A 174 30.22 1.87 -20.60
C ARG A 174 31.49 1.65 -19.74
N THR A 175 32.56 1.15 -20.35
CA THR A 175 33.86 0.97 -19.68
C THR A 175 34.43 2.31 -19.20
N ALA A 176 34.35 3.35 -20.03
CA ALA A 176 34.82 4.70 -19.66
C ALA A 176 34.01 5.28 -18.49
N TRP A 177 32.69 5.11 -18.50
CA TRP A 177 31.80 5.51 -17.42
C TRP A 177 32.13 4.80 -16.10
N GLU A 178 32.29 3.48 -16.12
CA GLU A 178 32.61 2.69 -14.94
C GLU A 178 33.98 3.09 -14.35
N ASN A 179 34.98 3.33 -15.20
CA ASN A 179 36.28 3.85 -14.80
C ASN A 179 36.19 5.23 -14.16
N TYR A 180 35.46 6.15 -14.79
CA TYR A 180 35.21 7.49 -14.25
C TYR A 180 34.55 7.43 -12.87
N ARG A 181 33.53 6.59 -12.71
CA ARG A 181 32.84 6.41 -11.43
C ARG A 181 33.77 5.83 -10.36
N SER A 182 34.56 4.80 -10.68
CA SER A 182 35.48 4.19 -9.70
C SER A 182 36.49 5.21 -9.14
N LYS A 183 37.01 6.10 -9.98
CA LYS A 183 37.95 7.18 -9.60
C LYS A 183 37.29 8.26 -8.73
N ASN A 184 35.98 8.42 -8.82
CA ASN A 184 35.19 9.39 -8.06
C ASN A 184 34.44 8.77 -6.88
N SER A 185 34.73 7.51 -6.52
CA SER A 185 34.19 6.86 -5.33
C SER A 185 34.63 7.55 -4.05
N SER A 186 33.87 7.33 -2.98
CA SER A 186 34.21 7.81 -1.64
C SER A 186 35.60 7.37 -1.23
N LYS A 187 36.41 8.33 -0.78
CA LYS A 187 37.74 8.07 -0.22
C LYS A 187 37.68 7.57 1.23
N VAL A 188 36.48 7.54 1.83
CA VAL A 188 36.28 7.12 3.23
C VAL A 188 35.84 5.67 3.25
N TYR A 189 36.67 4.81 3.85
CA TYR A 189 36.43 3.39 4.01
C TYR A 189 36.05 3.08 5.45
N MET A 190 34.92 2.38 5.63
CA MET A 190 34.48 1.87 6.94
C MET A 190 33.81 0.52 6.74
N GLN A 191 33.56 -0.19 7.84
CA GLN A 191 32.75 -1.40 7.79
C GLN A 191 31.30 -1.05 7.45
N CYS A 192 30.78 -1.59 6.36
CA CYS A 192 29.40 -1.41 5.94
C CYS A 192 28.45 -2.15 6.90
N LEU A 193 27.46 -1.46 7.45
CA LEU A 193 26.42 -2.02 8.32
C LEU A 193 25.49 -3.03 7.64
N VAL A 194 25.49 -3.09 6.31
CA VAL A 194 24.64 -3.99 5.52
C VAL A 194 25.38 -5.28 5.16
N THR A 195 26.63 -5.17 4.70
CA THR A 195 27.40 -6.30 4.17
C THR A 195 28.46 -6.82 5.14
N GLY A 196 28.81 -6.04 6.17
CA GLY A 196 29.89 -6.35 7.11
C GLY A 196 31.31 -6.16 6.55
N LYS A 197 31.45 -5.77 5.27
CA LYS A 197 32.75 -5.59 4.58
C LYS A 197 33.27 -4.15 4.73
N VAL A 198 34.59 -3.97 4.70
CA VAL A 198 35.21 -2.64 4.65
C VAL A 198 35.22 -2.13 3.20
N GLU A 199 34.46 -1.08 2.94
CA GLU A 199 34.15 -0.58 1.59
C GLU A 199 34.02 0.95 1.59
N PRO A 200 34.09 1.62 0.42
CA PRO A 200 33.84 3.05 0.31
C PRO A 200 32.39 3.37 0.73
N ILE A 201 32.23 4.33 1.66
CA ILE A 201 30.93 4.65 2.27
C ILE A 201 30.18 5.72 1.48
N ALA A 202 28.88 5.45 1.25
CA ALA A 202 27.95 6.38 0.66
C ALA A 202 27.74 7.60 1.57
N ARG A 203 28.18 8.77 1.10
CA ARG A 203 27.92 10.03 1.81
C ARG A 203 26.42 10.39 1.80
N LEU A 204 25.76 10.18 0.66
CA LEU A 204 24.33 10.42 0.48
C LEU A 204 23.66 9.13 0.05
N HIS A 205 22.53 8.85 0.67
CA HIS A 205 21.74 7.65 0.39
C HIS A 205 20.72 7.90 -0.72
N PRO A 206 20.31 6.84 -1.45
CA PRO A 206 19.37 6.96 -2.55
C PRO A 206 18.05 7.61 -2.18
N ARG A 207 17.49 8.27 -3.18
CA ARG A 207 16.18 8.90 -3.15
C ARG A 207 15.09 7.88 -3.45
N ILE A 208 14.09 7.83 -2.58
CA ILE A 208 12.95 6.92 -2.63
C ILE A 208 11.75 7.66 -3.23
N LYS A 209 11.27 7.17 -4.37
CA LYS A 209 10.16 7.72 -5.16
C LYS A 209 8.92 6.83 -5.04
N GLY A 210 7.75 7.35 -5.42
CA GLY A 210 6.53 6.54 -5.51
C GLY A 210 5.74 6.37 -4.20
N ILE A 211 6.13 7.04 -3.12
CA ILE A 211 5.38 7.08 -1.86
C ILE A 211 4.14 7.96 -2.03
N LYS A 212 2.95 7.43 -1.72
CA LYS A 212 1.71 8.21 -1.81
C LYS A 212 1.74 9.39 -0.83
N ASN A 213 1.23 10.55 -1.26
CA ASN A 213 1.14 11.79 -0.48
C ASN A 213 2.50 12.37 -0.03
N ALA A 214 3.63 11.84 -0.51
CA ALA A 214 4.92 12.45 -0.27
C ALA A 214 5.06 13.72 -1.13
N GLN A 215 5.21 14.88 -0.49
CA GLN A 215 5.40 16.16 -1.17
C GLN A 215 6.78 16.28 -1.83
N MET A 216 7.76 15.54 -1.32
CA MET A 216 9.14 15.56 -1.80
C MET A 216 9.70 14.14 -1.86
N VAL A 217 10.68 13.95 -2.74
CA VAL A 217 11.46 12.72 -2.79
C VAL A 217 12.45 12.73 -1.63
N VAL A 218 12.41 11.68 -0.80
CA VAL A 218 13.14 11.57 0.47
C VAL A 218 14.08 10.37 0.45
N SER A 219 15.05 10.31 1.37
CA SER A 219 15.90 9.13 1.56
C SER A 219 15.43 8.33 2.77
N LEU A 220 15.57 7.00 2.73
CA LEU A 220 15.24 6.14 3.87
C LEU A 220 16.22 6.34 5.04
N VAL A 221 17.48 6.65 4.73
CA VAL A 221 18.53 7.01 5.68
C VAL A 221 19.03 8.40 5.30
N SER A 222 19.02 9.35 6.23
CA SER A 222 19.47 10.72 5.98
C SER A 222 19.89 11.43 7.26
N PHE A 223 21.01 12.15 7.21
CA PHE A 223 21.54 12.98 8.30
C PHE A 223 21.78 14.39 7.75
N ASN A 224 20.78 15.27 7.82
CA ASN A 224 20.84 16.58 7.17
C ASN A 224 20.85 17.78 8.13
N GLU A 225 20.79 17.56 9.45
CA GLU A 225 20.84 18.60 10.48
C GLU A 225 21.80 18.20 11.59
N SER A 226 22.34 19.18 12.32
CA SER A 226 23.32 18.94 13.39
C SER A 226 22.76 18.08 14.54
N ALA A 227 21.44 18.13 14.75
CA ALA A 227 20.76 17.28 15.73
C ALA A 227 20.88 15.76 15.43
N PHE A 228 21.36 15.38 14.24
CA PHE A 228 21.60 13.97 13.88
C PHE A 228 23.08 13.58 13.90
N GLU A 229 23.97 14.48 14.31
CA GLU A 229 25.39 14.19 14.48
C GLU A 229 25.60 13.24 15.67
N SER A 230 26.42 12.21 15.47
CA SER A 230 26.77 11.24 16.51
C SER A 230 28.17 10.69 16.24
N TYR A 231 28.75 9.97 17.21
CA TYR A 231 30.03 9.28 17.06
C TYR A 231 31.20 10.14 16.53
N GLY A 232 31.18 11.46 16.80
CA GLY A 232 32.20 12.40 16.33
C GLY A 232 32.14 12.72 14.83
N HIS A 233 31.05 12.39 14.14
CA HIS A 233 30.83 12.73 12.75
C HIS A 233 29.94 13.99 12.62
N GLU A 234 30.57 15.14 12.37
CA GLU A 234 29.91 16.45 12.35
C GLU A 234 29.63 16.95 10.94
N LEU A 235 28.56 17.72 10.72
CA LEU A 235 28.32 18.36 9.43
C LEU A 235 29.37 19.44 9.14
N LYS A 236 29.91 20.07 10.19
CA LYS A 236 30.88 21.17 10.12
C LYS A 236 32.21 20.75 9.48
N ASP A 237 32.68 19.54 9.73
CA ASP A 237 33.93 19.00 9.17
C ASP A 237 33.70 18.14 7.91
N LYS A 238 32.46 18.11 7.41
CA LYS A 238 32.00 17.30 6.27
C LYS A 238 32.10 15.78 6.47
N THR A 239 32.23 15.32 7.71
CA THR A 239 32.24 13.88 8.04
C THR A 239 30.86 13.36 8.46
N GLY A 240 29.90 14.23 8.83
CA GLY A 240 28.59 13.85 9.37
C GLY A 240 27.59 13.20 8.42
N GLN A 241 27.64 13.51 7.11
CA GLN A 241 26.67 12.95 6.15
C GLN A 241 27.05 11.53 5.74
N GLY A 242 26.23 10.54 6.14
CA GLY A 242 26.37 9.13 5.77
C GLY A 242 27.27 8.32 6.72
N LEU A 243 28.29 8.91 7.33
CA LEU A 243 29.20 8.18 8.24
C LEU A 243 28.55 7.81 9.58
N ASN A 244 27.48 8.52 9.98
CA ASN A 244 26.66 8.17 11.15
C ASN A 244 25.98 6.79 11.03
N ALA A 245 25.81 6.28 9.81
CA ALA A 245 25.32 4.94 9.54
C ALA A 245 26.06 4.39 8.31
N PRO A 246 27.31 3.90 8.48
CA PRO A 246 28.17 3.60 7.35
C PRO A 246 27.57 2.47 6.49
N VAL A 247 27.10 2.83 5.30
CA VAL A 247 26.62 1.91 4.27
C VAL A 247 27.47 2.12 3.02
N SER A 248 27.98 1.03 2.42
CA SER A 248 28.82 1.17 1.24
C SER A 248 28.04 1.75 0.06
N GLU A 249 28.74 2.40 -0.87
CA GLU A 249 28.13 2.94 -2.10
C GLU A 249 27.30 1.89 -2.84
N TYR A 250 27.86 0.67 -2.95
CA TYR A 250 27.19 -0.47 -3.55
C TYR A 250 25.93 -0.87 -2.79
N ALA A 251 26.04 -1.08 -1.47
CA ALA A 251 24.90 -1.49 -0.67
C ALA A 251 23.79 -0.43 -0.67
N ALA A 252 24.17 0.85 -0.64
CA ALA A 252 23.26 1.97 -0.73
C ALA A 252 22.49 1.93 -2.05
N PHE A 253 23.20 1.90 -3.18
CA PHE A 253 22.63 1.76 -4.51
C PHE A 253 21.66 0.55 -4.60
N ALA A 254 22.11 -0.62 -4.18
CA ALA A 254 21.35 -1.87 -4.26
C ALA A 254 20.01 -1.77 -3.53
N TYR A 255 20.00 -1.38 -2.24
CA TYR A 255 18.74 -1.29 -1.49
C TYR A 255 17.81 -0.20 -2.07
N GLY A 256 18.39 0.91 -2.55
CA GLY A 256 17.62 2.01 -3.13
C GLY A 256 16.94 1.63 -4.44
N THR A 257 17.66 0.88 -5.29
CA THR A 257 17.14 0.35 -6.55
C THR A 257 16.03 -0.68 -6.30
N ALA A 258 16.24 -1.64 -5.39
CA ALA A 258 15.21 -2.62 -5.02
C ALA A 258 13.95 -1.96 -4.45
N LEU A 259 14.09 -0.98 -3.55
CA LEU A 259 12.93 -0.30 -2.97
C LEU A 259 12.18 0.53 -4.01
N ASN A 260 12.89 1.24 -4.89
CA ASN A 260 12.25 1.99 -5.97
C ASN A 260 11.57 1.06 -6.99
N TYR A 261 12.14 -0.12 -7.27
CA TYR A 261 11.51 -1.14 -8.12
C TYR A 261 10.16 -1.57 -7.52
N LEU A 262 10.14 -1.94 -6.24
CA LEU A 262 8.91 -2.32 -5.53
C LEU A 262 7.88 -1.17 -5.47
N LEU A 263 8.34 0.07 -5.29
CA LEU A 263 7.46 1.23 -5.26
C LEU A 263 6.97 1.66 -6.65
N ALA A 264 7.68 1.33 -7.73
CA ALA A 264 7.26 1.64 -9.09
C ALA A 264 6.12 0.73 -9.56
N ASP A 265 6.06 -0.50 -9.04
CA ASP A 265 4.99 -1.48 -9.29
C ASP A 265 3.67 -1.03 -8.65
N THR A 266 2.89 -0.25 -9.39
CA THR A 266 1.59 0.29 -8.95
C THR A 266 0.55 -0.79 -8.68
N GLU A 267 0.67 -1.94 -9.34
CA GLU A 267 -0.31 -3.02 -9.29
C GLU A 267 -0.14 -3.87 -8.03
N HIS A 268 1.10 -3.96 -7.53
CA HIS A 268 1.45 -4.79 -6.38
C HIS A 268 1.98 -4.01 -5.19
N ARG A 269 1.95 -2.67 -5.20
CA ARG A 269 2.02 -1.88 -3.97
C ARG A 269 0.62 -1.56 -3.49
N GLN A 270 0.40 -1.66 -2.18
CA GLN A 270 -0.89 -1.32 -1.59
C GLN A 270 -0.81 -0.01 -0.84
N VAL A 271 -1.94 0.68 -0.74
CA VAL A 271 -2.05 1.89 0.07
C VAL A 271 -3.18 1.66 1.05
N ILE A 272 -2.82 1.64 2.33
CA ILE A 272 -3.75 1.41 3.43
C ILE A 272 -3.72 2.68 4.30
N GLY A 273 -4.82 3.44 4.29
CA GLY A 273 -4.84 4.79 4.85
C GLY A 273 -3.83 5.71 4.14
N ASP A 274 -2.83 6.20 4.87
CA ASP A 274 -1.71 7.00 4.36
C ASP A 274 -0.39 6.22 4.21
N THR A 275 -0.42 4.90 4.49
CA THR A 275 0.77 4.05 4.45
C THR A 275 0.86 3.34 3.10
N THR A 276 2.00 3.50 2.42
CA THR A 276 2.38 2.74 1.24
C THR A 276 3.06 1.44 1.69
N VAL A 277 2.49 0.30 1.30
CA VAL A 277 2.95 -1.03 1.68
C VAL A 277 3.58 -1.72 0.48
N VAL A 278 4.83 -2.12 0.62
CA VAL A 278 5.57 -2.94 -0.35
C VAL A 278 5.99 -4.25 0.30
N TYR A 279 6.16 -5.28 -0.51
CA TYR A 279 6.48 -6.62 -0.05
C TYR A 279 7.24 -7.41 -1.10
N TRP A 280 8.07 -8.34 -0.65
CA TRP A 280 8.89 -9.16 -1.54
C TRP A 280 9.26 -10.49 -0.89
N ALA A 281 9.46 -11.49 -1.76
CA ALA A 281 10.02 -12.78 -1.39
C ALA A 281 11.51 -12.80 -1.73
N MET A 282 12.30 -13.60 -1.03
CA MET A 282 13.68 -13.94 -1.44
C MET A 282 13.68 -14.93 -2.60
N SER A 283 13.01 -14.56 -3.68
CA SER A 283 12.78 -15.39 -4.88
C SER A 283 12.45 -14.49 -6.08
N PRO A 284 12.86 -14.87 -7.31
CA PRO A 284 12.49 -14.15 -8.52
C PRO A 284 11.05 -14.46 -8.99
N LYS A 285 10.37 -15.45 -8.38
CA LYS A 285 9.02 -15.85 -8.81
C LYS A 285 7.98 -14.80 -8.42
N LYS A 286 7.16 -14.38 -9.38
CA LYS A 286 6.11 -13.34 -9.18
C LYS A 286 4.92 -13.81 -8.34
N ILE A 287 4.66 -15.13 -8.30
CA ILE A 287 3.54 -15.72 -7.55
C ILE A 287 3.47 -15.31 -6.07
N TYR A 288 4.61 -15.14 -5.39
CA TYR A 288 4.61 -14.72 -3.98
C TYR A 288 3.98 -13.33 -3.80
N ARG A 289 4.35 -12.41 -4.69
CA ARG A 289 3.82 -11.04 -4.71
C ARG A 289 2.35 -11.05 -5.12
N ASP A 290 2.02 -11.78 -6.19
CA ASP A 290 0.67 -11.78 -6.76
C ASP A 290 -0.34 -12.37 -5.76
N LEU A 291 -0.02 -13.51 -5.15
CA LEU A 291 -0.87 -14.15 -4.14
C LEU A 291 -0.98 -13.32 -2.86
N PHE A 292 0.10 -12.69 -2.40
CA PHE A 292 0.03 -11.80 -1.23
C PHE A 292 -0.84 -10.56 -1.49
N SER A 293 -0.73 -9.97 -2.69
CA SER A 293 -1.58 -8.84 -3.10
C SER A 293 -3.05 -9.22 -3.00
N PHE A 294 -3.41 -10.36 -3.59
CA PHE A 294 -4.76 -10.89 -3.55
C PHE A 294 -5.22 -11.20 -2.11
N ALA A 295 -4.36 -11.85 -1.32
CA ALA A 295 -4.68 -12.25 0.05
C ALA A 295 -5.01 -11.07 0.97
N LEU A 296 -4.36 -9.91 0.80
CA LEU A 296 -4.68 -8.70 1.57
C LEU A 296 -5.91 -7.94 1.08
N ASN A 297 -6.23 -8.05 -0.21
CA ASN A 297 -7.39 -7.37 -0.82
C ASN A 297 -8.15 -8.33 -1.75
N PRO A 298 -8.85 -9.33 -1.19
CA PRO A 298 -9.56 -10.39 -1.93
C PRO A 298 -10.90 -9.89 -2.49
N VAL A 299 -10.86 -8.78 -3.23
CA VAL A 299 -12.02 -8.18 -3.88
C VAL A 299 -11.84 -8.34 -5.39
N LYS A 300 -12.87 -8.85 -6.08
CA LYS A 300 -12.90 -8.83 -7.54
C LYS A 300 -12.88 -7.37 -7.97
N LYS A 301 -11.88 -6.95 -8.75
CA LYS A 301 -11.91 -5.65 -9.41
C LYS A 301 -13.14 -5.65 -10.31
N SER A 302 -14.24 -5.01 -9.86
CA SER A 302 -15.39 -4.80 -10.73
C SER A 302 -14.96 -3.89 -11.88
N ASP A 303 -15.56 -4.06 -13.06
CA ASP A 303 -15.28 -3.29 -14.29
C ASP A 303 -15.57 -1.76 -14.14
N SER A 304 -15.75 -1.24 -12.92
CA SER A 304 -16.16 0.13 -12.59
C SER A 304 -15.00 1.08 -12.25
N ASP A 305 -13.84 0.58 -11.82
CA ASP A 305 -12.63 1.40 -11.67
C ASP A 305 -11.73 1.08 -12.85
N GLY A 306 -11.50 2.07 -13.72
CA GLY A 306 -10.78 1.95 -14.99
C GLY A 306 -9.28 1.58 -14.88
N GLU A 307 -8.92 0.69 -13.96
CA GLU A 307 -7.64 -0.01 -13.97
C GLU A 307 -7.71 -1.17 -14.96
N MET A 308 -6.62 -1.31 -15.70
CA MET A 308 -6.44 -2.21 -16.84
C MET A 308 -6.91 -3.63 -16.55
N ALA A 309 -7.34 -4.31 -17.62
CA ALA A 309 -7.70 -5.71 -17.65
C ALA A 309 -6.63 -6.57 -16.98
N VAL A 310 -6.81 -6.85 -15.69
CA VAL A 310 -6.15 -7.97 -15.05
C VAL A 310 -6.72 -9.21 -15.72
N ASP A 311 -5.84 -10.14 -16.07
CA ASP A 311 -6.24 -11.42 -16.65
C ASP A 311 -7.23 -12.11 -15.68
N LYS A 312 -8.53 -12.07 -16.03
CA LYS A 312 -9.62 -12.60 -15.19
C LYS A 312 -9.39 -14.08 -14.86
N ALA A 313 -8.65 -14.81 -15.70
CA ALA A 313 -8.26 -16.19 -15.43
C ALA A 313 -7.22 -16.28 -14.30
N ALA A 314 -6.18 -15.44 -14.33
CA ALA A 314 -5.17 -15.38 -13.28
C ALA A 314 -5.77 -14.97 -11.92
N GLU A 315 -6.69 -14.00 -11.90
CA GLU A 315 -7.40 -13.63 -10.66
C GLU A 315 -8.24 -14.79 -10.11
N GLY A 316 -8.96 -15.52 -10.98
CA GLY A 316 -9.76 -16.68 -10.58
C GLY A 316 -8.92 -17.83 -9.99
N GLU A 317 -7.72 -18.04 -10.51
CA GLU A 317 -6.78 -19.03 -9.98
C GLU A 317 -6.20 -18.63 -8.62
N LEU A 318 -5.81 -17.35 -8.45
CA LEU A 318 -5.39 -16.82 -7.15
C LEU A 318 -6.50 -16.90 -6.11
N GLU A 319 -7.75 -16.60 -6.49
CA GLU A 319 -8.93 -16.77 -5.64
C GLU A 319 -9.11 -18.23 -5.22
N GLY A 320 -8.96 -19.18 -6.15
CA GLY A 320 -9.03 -20.61 -5.87
C GLY A 320 -7.96 -21.08 -4.88
N ILE A 321 -6.72 -20.63 -5.04
CA ILE A 321 -5.61 -20.94 -4.12
C ILE A 321 -5.92 -20.36 -2.74
N PHE A 322 -6.30 -19.09 -2.67
CA PHE A 322 -6.57 -18.41 -1.41
C PHE A 322 -7.73 -19.05 -0.64
N LYS A 323 -8.82 -19.42 -1.33
CA LYS A 323 -9.95 -20.17 -0.74
C LYS A 323 -9.51 -21.49 -0.12
N ARG A 324 -8.61 -22.24 -0.77
CA ARG A 324 -8.07 -23.49 -0.21
C ARG A 324 -7.27 -23.24 1.06
N ILE A 325 -6.45 -22.19 1.10
CA ILE A 325 -5.67 -21.80 2.28
C ILE A 325 -6.62 -21.48 3.44
N VAL A 326 -7.63 -20.63 3.22
CA VAL A 326 -8.62 -20.29 4.25
C VAL A 326 -9.37 -21.52 4.77
N GLN A 327 -9.64 -22.51 3.91
CA GLN A 327 -10.27 -23.78 4.27
C GLN A 327 -9.33 -24.80 4.92
N GLY A 328 -8.04 -24.47 5.11
CA GLY A 328 -7.04 -25.41 5.64
C GLY A 328 -6.74 -26.60 4.72
N LYS A 329 -7.05 -26.48 3.42
CA LYS A 329 -6.81 -27.54 2.43
C LYS A 329 -5.39 -27.44 1.88
N PRO A 330 -4.71 -28.57 1.60
CA PRO A 330 -3.39 -28.55 0.99
C PRO A 330 -3.45 -27.86 -0.39
N ILE A 331 -2.39 -27.16 -0.75
CA ILE A 331 -2.20 -26.61 -2.10
C ILE A 331 -1.53 -27.70 -2.95
N SER A 332 -2.03 -27.91 -4.17
CA SER A 332 -1.45 -28.91 -5.08
C SER A 332 -0.05 -28.49 -5.53
N GLU A 333 0.94 -29.37 -5.40
CA GLU A 333 2.31 -29.12 -5.85
C GLU A 333 2.42 -29.07 -7.40
N ASP A 334 1.51 -29.74 -8.11
CA ASP A 334 1.49 -29.89 -9.57
C ASP A 334 0.81 -28.76 -10.36
N THR A 335 0.93 -27.51 -9.90
CA THR A 335 0.38 -26.36 -10.64
C THR A 335 1.46 -25.35 -10.99
N LYS A 336 1.23 -24.53 -12.02
CA LYS A 336 2.05 -23.35 -12.39
C LYS A 336 2.28 -22.38 -11.20
N TYR A 337 1.55 -22.56 -10.12
CA TYR A 337 1.51 -21.75 -8.91
C TYR A 337 2.20 -22.40 -7.71
N SER A 338 3.10 -23.37 -7.93
CA SER A 338 3.92 -23.91 -6.85
C SER A 338 4.88 -22.86 -6.30
N PHE A 339 4.79 -22.65 -4.98
CA PHE A 339 5.67 -21.79 -4.22
C PHE A 339 6.18 -22.55 -3.00
N ASP A 340 7.44 -22.29 -2.64
CA ASP A 340 8.02 -22.81 -1.40
C ASP A 340 7.53 -21.96 -0.23
N SER A 341 6.76 -22.59 0.67
CA SER A 341 6.20 -21.95 1.87
C SER A 341 7.27 -21.47 2.85
N SER A 342 8.47 -22.05 2.84
CA SER A 342 9.59 -21.67 3.71
C SER A 342 10.33 -20.42 3.23
N THR A 343 10.02 -19.90 2.03
CA THR A 343 10.69 -18.74 1.44
C THR A 343 10.54 -17.53 2.35
N ARG A 344 11.68 -16.87 2.70
CA ARG A 344 11.67 -15.62 3.47
C ARG A 344 10.91 -14.54 2.71
N PHE A 345 9.98 -13.90 3.39
CA PHE A 345 9.10 -12.88 2.86
C PHE A 345 9.08 -11.68 3.79
N TYR A 346 9.07 -10.49 3.19
CA TYR A 346 9.17 -9.22 3.88
C TYR A 346 8.02 -8.32 3.51
N VAL A 347 7.52 -7.56 4.49
CA VAL A 347 6.50 -6.53 4.30
C VAL A 347 6.96 -5.25 4.97
N LEU A 348 6.93 -4.14 4.23
CA LEU A 348 7.41 -2.82 4.67
C LEU A 348 6.32 -1.77 4.45
N GLY A 349 5.90 -1.12 5.53
CA GLY A 349 4.94 -0.01 5.52
C GLY A 349 5.66 1.33 5.67
N LEU A 350 5.48 2.22 4.70
CA LEU A 350 6.14 3.52 4.62
C LEU A 350 5.10 4.65 4.55
N ALA A 351 5.28 5.69 5.36
CA ALA A 351 4.43 6.88 5.33
C ALA A 351 5.29 8.15 5.23
N PRO A 352 4.82 9.21 4.56
CA PRO A 352 5.50 10.49 4.57
C PRO A 352 5.42 11.15 5.95
N ASN A 353 6.50 11.80 6.38
CA ASN A 353 6.56 12.56 7.62
C ASN A 353 7.43 13.81 7.47
N ALA A 354 6.82 14.98 7.22
CA ALA A 354 7.49 16.29 7.21
C ALA A 354 8.87 16.31 6.51
N GLY A 355 8.93 15.86 5.25
CA GLY A 355 10.19 15.80 4.48
C GLY A 355 11.09 14.60 4.79
N ARG A 356 10.62 13.63 5.58
CA ARG A 356 11.26 12.33 5.83
C ARG A 356 10.32 11.18 5.51
N LEU A 357 10.89 9.98 5.45
CA LEU A 357 10.15 8.74 5.37
C LEU A 357 10.04 8.13 6.77
N SER A 358 8.83 7.76 7.17
CA SER A 358 8.58 7.04 8.42
C SER A 358 8.31 5.57 8.11
N VAL A 359 9.08 4.67 8.73
CA VAL A 359 8.82 3.23 8.69
C VAL A 359 7.77 2.92 9.75
N GLN A 360 6.53 2.68 9.31
CA GLN A 360 5.39 2.36 10.19
C GLN A 360 5.53 0.93 10.74
N PHE A 361 5.88 -0.01 9.85
CA PHE A 361 6.16 -1.38 10.22
C PHE A 361 7.10 -2.04 9.23
N PHE A 362 7.84 -3.03 9.73
CA PHE A 362 8.64 -3.95 8.94
C PHE A 362 8.49 -5.34 9.54
N LEU A 363 8.08 -6.29 8.74
CA LEU A 363 7.83 -7.67 9.14
C LEU A 363 8.63 -8.62 8.25
N ALA A 364 9.20 -9.64 8.88
CA ALA A 364 9.98 -10.68 8.23
C ALA A 364 9.52 -12.02 8.77
N ASN A 365 9.10 -12.93 7.89
CA ASN A 365 8.70 -14.29 8.25
C ASN A 365 8.83 -15.19 7.01
N THR A 366 8.49 -16.46 7.11
CA THR A 366 8.29 -17.32 5.93
C THR A 366 6.96 -16.97 5.26
N PHE A 367 6.89 -17.13 3.94
CA PHE A 367 5.69 -16.86 3.17
C PHE A 367 4.48 -17.69 3.62
N GLY A 368 4.69 -18.97 3.93
CA GLY A 368 3.66 -19.88 4.45
C GLY A 368 3.02 -19.37 5.74
N ASN A 369 3.84 -19.00 6.73
CA ASN A 369 3.35 -18.42 8.00
C ASN A 369 2.55 -17.12 7.77
N ILE A 370 2.99 -16.25 6.84
CA ILE A 370 2.26 -15.02 6.54
C ILE A 370 0.90 -15.34 5.93
N LEU A 371 0.83 -16.26 4.97
CA LEU A 371 -0.43 -16.67 4.36
C LEU A 371 -1.37 -17.32 5.38
N GLU A 372 -0.85 -18.16 6.28
CA GLU A 372 -1.63 -18.77 7.34
C GLU A 372 -2.18 -17.72 8.31
N ASN A 373 -1.38 -16.72 8.68
CA ASN A 373 -1.83 -15.63 9.55
C ASN A 373 -2.91 -14.77 8.88
N VAL A 374 -2.79 -14.51 7.58
CA VAL A 374 -3.83 -13.82 6.79
C VAL A 374 -5.08 -14.70 6.68
N ALA A 375 -4.95 -16.01 6.47
CA ALA A 375 -6.07 -16.93 6.43
C ALA A 375 -6.79 -17.05 7.78
N GLN A 376 -6.04 -17.05 8.89
CA GLN A 376 -6.58 -16.98 10.24
C GLN A 376 -7.36 -15.67 10.45
N HIS A 377 -6.84 -14.53 9.98
CA HIS A 377 -7.57 -13.25 10.00
C HIS A 377 -8.95 -13.34 9.34
N TYR A 378 -9.06 -13.99 8.17
CA TYR A 378 -10.36 -14.13 7.51
C TYR A 378 -11.29 -15.15 8.18
N ARG A 379 -10.75 -16.21 8.79
CA ARG A 379 -11.53 -17.12 9.65
C ARG A 379 -12.07 -16.40 10.88
N ASP A 380 -11.27 -15.55 11.52
CA ASP A 380 -11.67 -14.77 12.69
C ASP A 380 -12.82 -13.78 12.37
N LEU A 381 -12.80 -13.22 11.16
CA LEU A 381 -13.82 -12.27 10.65
C LEU A 381 -15.08 -12.94 10.11
N GLU A 382 -15.08 -14.26 9.93
CA GLU A 382 -16.19 -14.97 9.31
C GLU A 382 -17.46 -14.80 10.15
N ILE A 383 -18.50 -14.21 9.58
CA ILE A 383 -19.79 -13.99 10.23
C ILE A 383 -20.87 -13.97 9.16
N GLU A 384 -22.10 -14.32 9.55
CA GLU A 384 -23.26 -14.37 8.68
C GLU A 384 -23.38 -13.12 7.80
N LYS A 385 -23.53 -13.34 6.48
CA LYS A 385 -23.44 -12.32 5.44
C LYS A 385 -24.62 -12.42 4.48
N SER A 386 -24.98 -11.31 3.86
CA SER A 386 -25.97 -11.29 2.79
C SER A 386 -25.34 -11.75 1.46
N PRO A 387 -26.12 -12.26 0.49
CA PRO A 387 -25.58 -12.71 -0.81
C PRO A 387 -24.84 -11.63 -1.61
N SER A 388 -25.18 -10.36 -1.40
CA SER A 388 -24.54 -9.19 -2.02
C SER A 388 -23.27 -8.72 -1.31
N ASP A 389 -22.95 -9.27 -0.14
CA ASP A 389 -21.77 -8.85 0.62
C ASP A 389 -20.49 -9.42 -0.01
N PHE A 390 -19.36 -8.76 0.26
CA PHE A 390 -18.05 -9.29 -0.11
C PHE A 390 -17.84 -10.72 0.42
N GLU A 391 -17.21 -11.60 -0.36
CA GLU A 391 -16.85 -12.93 0.15
C GLU A 391 -16.00 -12.79 1.42
N TYR A 392 -14.93 -11.99 1.29
CA TYR A 392 -13.96 -11.64 2.32
C TYR A 392 -13.94 -10.12 2.52
N LEU A 393 -13.95 -9.64 3.77
CA LEU A 393 -13.90 -8.21 4.07
C LEU A 393 -12.48 -7.66 3.85
N PRO A 394 -12.23 -6.79 2.87
CA PRO A 394 -10.89 -6.30 2.62
C PRO A 394 -10.41 -5.36 3.73
N VAL A 395 -9.09 -5.29 3.93
CA VAL A 395 -8.47 -4.54 5.03
C VAL A 395 -8.87 -3.06 5.04
N TRP A 396 -8.96 -2.42 3.88
CA TRP A 396 -9.40 -1.02 3.77
C TRP A 396 -10.84 -0.82 4.27
N LYS A 397 -11.73 -1.78 4.01
CA LYS A 397 -13.14 -1.71 4.45
C LYS A 397 -13.21 -1.85 5.97
N LEU A 398 -12.42 -2.73 6.57
CA LEU A 398 -12.33 -2.87 8.03
C LEU A 398 -11.87 -1.57 8.71
N LEU A 399 -10.90 -0.88 8.11
CA LEU A 399 -10.48 0.43 8.60
C LEU A 399 -11.61 1.45 8.51
N ASP A 400 -12.37 1.49 7.43
CA ASP A 400 -13.51 2.40 7.28
C ASP A 400 -14.63 2.13 8.31
N GLU A 401 -14.81 0.89 8.72
CA GLU A 401 -15.78 0.50 9.76
C GLU A 401 -15.35 0.92 11.18
N SER A 402 -14.06 1.22 11.37
CA SER A 402 -13.46 1.58 12.65
C SER A 402 -13.30 3.09 12.86
N VAL A 403 -13.75 3.92 11.91
CA VAL A 403 -13.58 5.39 11.94
C VAL A 403 -14.89 6.08 11.57
N PRO A 404 -15.07 7.38 11.91
CA PRO A 404 -16.28 8.10 11.54
C PRO A 404 -16.49 8.12 10.02
N SER A 405 -17.71 7.86 9.58
CA SER A 405 -18.09 7.88 8.15
C SER A 405 -17.97 9.27 7.50
N ILE A 406 -17.95 10.35 8.30
CA ILE A 406 -18.05 11.75 7.83
C ILE A 406 -16.69 12.47 7.74
N SER A 407 -15.64 11.99 8.41
CA SER A 407 -14.39 12.76 8.53
C SER A 407 -13.50 12.62 7.28
N ARG A 408 -13.13 13.74 6.67
CA ARG A 408 -12.21 13.80 5.50
C ARG A 408 -10.74 13.55 5.87
N GLU A 409 -10.34 13.88 7.10
CA GLU A 409 -8.99 13.64 7.62
C GLU A 409 -9.05 12.67 8.80
N LYS A 410 -8.20 11.65 8.79
CA LYS A 410 -8.25 10.56 9.77
C LYS A 410 -6.84 10.21 10.26
N PRO A 411 -6.22 11.04 11.12
CA PRO A 411 -4.92 10.74 11.74
C PRO A 411 -4.93 9.42 12.52
N ALA A 412 -6.09 9.06 13.09
CA ALA A 412 -6.32 7.78 13.76
C ALA A 412 -6.08 6.55 12.86
N TYR A 413 -6.12 6.69 11.54
CA TYR A 413 -5.78 5.59 10.63
C TYR A 413 -4.34 5.16 10.75
N ARG A 414 -3.39 6.07 11.00
CA ARG A 414 -1.97 5.71 10.88
C ARG A 414 -1.58 4.68 11.94
N LEU A 415 -1.87 4.97 13.21
CA LEU A 415 -1.58 4.08 14.33
C LEU A 415 -2.37 2.76 14.17
N LEU A 416 -3.67 2.86 13.90
CA LEU A 416 -4.52 1.68 13.76
C LEU A 416 -4.10 0.79 12.59
N THR A 417 -3.73 1.37 11.45
CA THR A 417 -3.24 0.63 10.27
C THR A 417 -1.98 -0.15 10.62
N SER A 418 -1.00 0.50 11.24
CA SER A 418 0.26 -0.15 11.58
C SER A 418 0.08 -1.35 12.52
N GLU A 419 -0.68 -1.18 13.59
CA GLU A 419 -0.89 -2.22 14.61
C GLU A 419 -1.83 -3.32 14.11
N MET A 420 -2.85 -2.98 13.33
CA MET A 420 -3.72 -3.97 12.68
C MET A 420 -2.92 -4.81 11.67
N MET A 421 -2.08 -4.20 10.82
CA MET A 421 -1.23 -4.95 9.89
C MET A 421 -0.25 -5.87 10.61
N ARG A 422 0.35 -5.42 11.72
CA ARG A 422 1.19 -6.29 12.58
C ARG A 422 0.40 -7.47 13.12
N SER A 423 -0.82 -7.23 13.60
CA SER A 423 -1.72 -8.26 14.13
C SER A 423 -2.11 -9.28 13.07
N ILE A 424 -2.47 -8.82 11.87
CA ILE A 424 -2.84 -9.68 10.74
C ILE A 424 -1.66 -10.52 10.31
N LEU A 425 -0.51 -9.90 10.03
CA LEU A 425 0.63 -10.58 9.41
C LEU A 425 1.46 -11.43 10.38
N SER A 426 1.34 -11.19 11.69
CA SER A 426 2.08 -11.91 12.73
C SER A 426 1.20 -12.82 13.58
N GLY A 427 -0.11 -12.88 13.33
CA GLY A 427 -1.04 -13.69 14.12
C GLY A 427 -1.23 -13.22 15.56
N LEU A 428 -0.98 -11.95 15.86
CA LEU A 428 -1.10 -11.38 17.21
C LEU A 428 -2.53 -10.94 17.52
N PRO A 429 -2.90 -10.76 18.81
CA PRO A 429 -4.14 -10.08 19.18
C PRO A 429 -4.26 -8.71 18.52
N TYR A 430 -5.47 -8.35 18.09
CA TYR A 430 -5.72 -7.01 17.56
C TYR A 430 -5.51 -5.94 18.64
N PRO A 431 -5.11 -4.71 18.27
CA PRO A 431 -5.03 -3.61 19.21
C PRO A 431 -6.40 -3.32 19.83
N GLU A 432 -6.45 -3.07 21.14
CA GLU A 432 -7.70 -2.80 21.87
C GLU A 432 -8.49 -1.64 21.25
N LEU A 433 -7.78 -0.67 20.67
CA LEU A 433 -8.35 0.47 19.94
C LEU A 433 -9.28 0.02 18.80
N PHE A 434 -9.00 -1.11 18.16
CA PHE A 434 -9.82 -1.62 17.06
C PHE A 434 -11.21 -2.05 17.54
N LEU A 435 -11.26 -2.78 18.66
CA LEU A 435 -12.50 -3.17 19.33
C LEU A 435 -13.26 -1.94 19.85
N SER A 436 -12.57 -1.08 20.61
CA SER A 436 -13.20 0.09 21.22
C SER A 436 -13.77 1.05 20.18
N ASN A 437 -13.08 1.21 19.04
CA ASN A 437 -13.55 2.05 17.95
C ASN A 437 -14.79 1.47 17.26
N ALA A 438 -14.82 0.17 16.94
CA ALA A 438 -15.99 -0.46 16.34
C ALA A 438 -17.24 -0.30 17.23
N ILE A 439 -17.10 -0.53 18.55
CA ILE A 439 -18.18 -0.33 19.52
C ILE A 439 -18.56 1.16 19.62
N LEU A 440 -17.58 2.06 19.65
CA LEU A 440 -17.83 3.50 19.66
C LEU A 440 -18.63 3.95 18.44
N ARG A 441 -18.29 3.47 17.24
CA ARG A 441 -19.02 3.78 16.00
C ARG A 441 -20.48 3.33 16.09
N ILE A 442 -20.73 2.10 16.54
CA ILE A 442 -22.09 1.59 16.76
C ILE A 442 -22.89 2.47 17.73
N ARG A 443 -22.27 2.94 18.81
CA ARG A 443 -22.97 3.81 19.78
C ARG A 443 -23.24 5.21 19.25
N SER A 444 -22.29 5.77 18.49
CA SER A 444 -22.31 7.17 18.05
C SER A 444 -23.05 7.43 16.74
N GLU A 445 -23.18 6.42 15.88
CA GLU A 445 -23.79 6.56 14.56
C GLU A 445 -25.25 6.12 14.58
N GLN A 446 -26.00 6.58 13.59
CA GLN A 446 -27.41 6.24 13.38
C GLN A 446 -27.60 5.67 11.98
N ASP A 447 -28.65 4.89 11.80
CA ASP A 447 -29.05 4.43 10.48
C ASP A 447 -29.48 5.65 9.64
N ASN A 448 -29.02 5.67 8.39
CA ASN A 448 -29.40 6.69 7.42
C ASN A 448 -29.45 6.06 6.03
N ALA A 449 -30.67 5.82 5.54
CA ALA A 449 -30.91 5.20 4.24
C ALA A 449 -30.35 6.06 3.09
N ASP A 450 -30.54 7.38 3.13
CA ASP A 450 -30.07 8.32 2.09
C ASP A 450 -28.55 8.27 1.89
N LYS A 451 -27.80 8.02 2.97
CA LYS A 451 -26.34 7.94 2.99
C LYS A 451 -25.81 6.51 2.96
N ASN A 452 -26.69 5.51 2.87
CA ASN A 452 -26.36 4.08 2.97
C ASN A 452 -25.49 3.76 4.22
N THR A 453 -25.81 4.41 5.34
CA THR A 453 -25.10 4.24 6.61
C THR A 453 -25.94 3.37 7.53
N HIS A 454 -25.32 2.33 8.09
CA HIS A 454 -25.94 1.47 9.09
C HIS A 454 -25.13 1.52 10.39
N LYS A 455 -25.83 1.60 11.52
CA LYS A 455 -25.27 1.61 12.86
C LYS A 455 -24.46 0.35 13.12
N ILE A 456 -25.02 -0.81 12.76
CA ILE A 456 -24.44 -2.14 12.98
C ILE A 456 -24.27 -2.81 11.62
N THR A 457 -23.07 -2.75 11.07
CA THR A 457 -22.69 -3.38 9.80
C THR A 457 -22.10 -4.76 10.03
N ARG A 458 -22.05 -5.60 8.99
CA ARG A 458 -21.28 -6.85 8.99
C ARG A 458 -19.82 -6.60 9.38
N GLY A 459 -19.22 -5.54 8.85
CA GLY A 459 -17.82 -5.21 9.13
C GLY A 459 -17.57 -4.92 10.61
N ARG A 460 -18.42 -4.13 11.26
CA ARG A 460 -18.30 -3.87 12.71
C ARG A 460 -18.51 -5.13 13.55
N ALA A 461 -19.49 -5.94 13.21
CA ALA A 461 -19.73 -7.21 13.90
C ALA A 461 -18.55 -8.18 13.73
N ALA A 462 -18.01 -8.32 12.52
CA ALA A 462 -16.84 -9.12 12.21
C ALA A 462 -15.59 -8.64 12.98
N ILE A 463 -15.35 -7.32 13.05
CA ILE A 463 -14.24 -6.74 13.83
C ILE A 463 -14.36 -7.12 15.31
N ILE A 464 -15.55 -6.94 15.90
CA ILE A 464 -15.82 -7.28 17.29
C ILE A 464 -15.54 -8.77 17.53
N LYS A 465 -16.10 -9.65 16.69
CA LYS A 465 -15.88 -11.09 16.77
C LYS A 465 -14.40 -11.44 16.71
N ALA A 466 -13.68 -10.94 15.71
CA ALA A 466 -12.27 -11.25 15.49
C ALA A 466 -11.39 -10.76 16.66
N CYS A 467 -11.65 -9.57 17.20
CA CYS A 467 -11.00 -9.08 18.41
C CYS A 467 -11.24 -10.00 19.62
N LEU A 468 -12.48 -10.41 19.85
CA LEU A 468 -12.83 -11.28 20.99
C LEU A 468 -12.27 -12.70 20.83
N ILE A 469 -12.23 -13.25 19.62
CA ILE A 469 -11.62 -14.56 19.34
C ILE A 469 -10.14 -14.54 19.76
N ARG A 470 -9.39 -13.51 19.33
CA ARG A 470 -7.96 -13.43 19.63
C ARG A 470 -7.63 -13.08 21.08
N LYS A 471 -8.61 -12.65 21.88
CA LYS A 471 -8.44 -12.52 23.34
C LYS A 471 -8.45 -13.89 24.05
N ASN A 472 -8.94 -14.94 23.40
CA ASN A 472 -8.99 -16.32 23.89
C ASN A 472 -9.64 -16.43 25.29
N ASP A 473 -10.77 -15.76 25.49
CA ASP A 473 -11.54 -15.80 26.73
C ASP A 473 -12.61 -16.91 26.67
N ASP A 474 -12.40 -17.98 27.42
CA ASP A 474 -13.27 -19.17 27.42
C ASP A 474 -14.72 -18.85 27.82
N ARG A 475 -14.96 -17.77 28.60
CA ARG A 475 -16.30 -17.38 29.07
C ARG A 475 -17.22 -16.92 27.95
N ILE A 476 -16.65 -16.46 26.84
CA ILE A 476 -17.40 -15.93 25.69
C ILE A 476 -17.19 -16.75 24.42
N LYS A 477 -16.26 -17.71 24.42
CA LYS A 477 -15.92 -18.54 23.26
C LYS A 477 -17.15 -19.22 22.64
N GLU A 478 -18.11 -19.59 23.49
CA GLU A 478 -19.35 -20.25 23.06
C GLU A 478 -20.20 -19.41 22.08
N VAL A 479 -20.12 -18.08 22.14
CA VAL A 479 -20.96 -17.16 21.34
C VAL A 479 -20.22 -16.52 20.16
N LEU A 480 -18.92 -16.80 20.00
CA LEU A 480 -18.10 -16.30 18.89
C LEU A 480 -18.25 -17.17 17.63
N THR A 481 -19.49 -17.48 17.26
CA THR A 481 -19.86 -18.34 16.13
C THR A 481 -20.07 -17.55 14.83
N VAL A 482 -20.27 -18.23 13.70
CA VAL A 482 -20.59 -17.59 12.41
C VAL A 482 -22.04 -17.10 12.37
N SER A 483 -22.96 -17.91 12.91
CA SER A 483 -24.40 -17.69 12.90
C SER A 483 -24.99 -17.79 14.30
N LEU A 484 -26.29 -17.51 14.40
CA LEU A 484 -27.06 -17.56 15.65
C LEU A 484 -26.91 -18.89 16.39
N ARG A 485 -26.45 -18.80 17.64
CA ARG A 485 -26.47 -19.89 18.62
C ARG A 485 -27.68 -19.77 19.56
N GLU A 486 -28.76 -20.50 19.29
CA GLU A 486 -30.03 -20.33 20.00
C GLU A 486 -29.97 -20.85 21.45
N GLU A 487 -29.17 -21.88 21.69
CA GLU A 487 -29.02 -22.60 22.96
C GLU A 487 -28.17 -21.87 24.00
N SER A 488 -27.37 -20.87 23.60
CA SER A 488 -26.50 -20.12 24.53
C SER A 488 -27.32 -19.45 25.64
N ASN A 489 -26.76 -19.48 26.86
CA ASN A 489 -27.26 -18.78 28.04
C ASN A 489 -26.31 -17.64 28.46
N ASN A 490 -25.36 -17.27 27.59
CA ASN A 490 -24.49 -16.13 27.86
C ASN A 490 -25.33 -14.85 27.99
N ARG A 491 -25.34 -14.27 29.20
CA ARG A 491 -26.20 -13.14 29.57
C ARG A 491 -26.15 -11.98 28.58
N ALA A 492 -24.96 -11.50 28.23
CA ALA A 492 -24.80 -10.38 27.31
C ALA A 492 -25.32 -10.72 25.90
N TYR A 493 -25.07 -11.93 25.43
CA TYR A 493 -25.51 -12.40 24.11
C TYR A 493 -27.04 -12.52 24.05
N VAL A 494 -27.65 -13.11 25.08
CA VAL A 494 -29.11 -13.23 25.21
C VAL A 494 -29.78 -11.86 25.27
N LEU A 495 -29.21 -10.89 26.00
CA LEU A 495 -29.72 -9.52 26.03
C LEU A 495 -29.68 -8.85 24.64
N GLY A 496 -28.60 -9.07 23.87
CA GLY A 496 -28.51 -8.61 22.48
C GLY A 496 -29.60 -9.20 21.58
N ARG A 497 -29.82 -10.52 21.68
CA ARG A 497 -30.90 -11.24 20.98
C ARG A 497 -32.27 -10.70 21.38
N LEU A 498 -32.50 -10.48 22.67
CA LEU A 498 -33.74 -9.94 23.20
C LEU A 498 -34.01 -8.55 22.62
N PHE A 499 -33.00 -7.69 22.56
CA PHE A 499 -33.14 -6.37 21.94
C PHE A 499 -33.57 -6.46 20.47
N ALA A 500 -32.99 -7.38 19.69
CA ALA A 500 -33.38 -7.59 18.29
C ALA A 500 -34.84 -8.04 18.14
N VAL A 501 -35.31 -8.96 18.99
CA VAL A 501 -36.72 -9.39 18.98
C VAL A 501 -37.67 -8.27 19.39
N LEU A 502 -37.28 -7.42 20.36
CA LEU A 502 -38.07 -6.25 20.76
C LEU A 502 -38.17 -5.21 19.64
N GLU A 503 -37.09 -4.99 18.87
CA GLU A 503 -37.11 -4.12 17.70
C GLU A 503 -38.01 -4.70 16.60
N LYS A 504 -37.91 -6.01 16.35
CA LYS A 504 -38.78 -6.69 15.37
C LYS A 504 -40.25 -6.58 15.75
N ALA A 505 -40.61 -6.77 17.02
CA ALA A 505 -41.97 -6.57 17.50
C ALA A 505 -42.48 -5.14 17.26
N GLN A 506 -41.63 -4.13 17.45
CA GLN A 506 -41.99 -2.74 17.13
C GLN A 506 -42.22 -2.53 15.63
N GLN A 507 -41.35 -3.09 14.78
CA GLN A 507 -41.45 -2.98 13.32
C GLN A 507 -42.70 -3.69 12.79
N ASP A 508 -43.02 -4.88 13.30
CA ASP A 508 -44.21 -5.65 12.92
C ASP A 508 -45.51 -4.97 13.36
N ALA A 509 -45.47 -4.18 14.43
CA ALA A 509 -46.62 -3.40 14.89
C ALA A 509 -46.77 -2.05 14.16
N ASN A 510 -45.69 -1.52 13.58
CA ASN A 510 -45.67 -0.25 12.87
C ASN A 510 -44.87 -0.35 11.57
N PRO A 511 -45.43 -0.96 10.51
CA PRO A 511 -44.78 -1.03 9.21
C PRO A 511 -44.40 0.36 8.69
N GLY A 512 -43.18 0.52 8.19
CA GLY A 512 -42.68 1.80 7.64
C GLY A 512 -42.23 2.84 8.68
N ILE A 513 -42.01 2.45 9.95
CA ILE A 513 -41.51 3.37 10.98
C ILE A 513 -40.10 3.90 10.65
N ASN A 514 -39.92 5.23 10.72
CA ASN A 514 -38.65 5.90 10.40
C ASN A 514 -37.58 5.82 11.51
N SER A 515 -37.98 5.58 12.76
CA SER A 515 -37.05 5.49 13.89
C SER A 515 -37.55 4.43 14.87
N THR A 516 -36.66 3.51 15.21
CA THR A 516 -36.92 2.37 16.07
C THR A 516 -36.30 2.56 17.45
N ILE A 517 -36.53 1.60 18.35
CA ILE A 517 -35.82 1.53 19.62
C ILE A 517 -34.30 1.40 19.41
N LYS A 518 -33.82 0.89 18.28
CA LYS A 518 -32.39 0.81 17.97
C LYS A 518 -31.75 2.19 17.90
N ASP A 519 -32.42 3.17 17.29
CA ASP A 519 -31.87 4.51 17.12
C ASP A 519 -31.77 5.24 18.47
N ARG A 520 -32.74 5.01 19.35
CA ARG A 520 -32.90 5.74 20.62
C ARG A 520 -32.22 5.07 21.81
N TYR A 521 -32.28 3.74 21.88
CA TYR A 521 -31.98 2.99 23.09
C TYR A 521 -30.82 2.02 22.94
N PHE A 522 -30.35 1.69 21.73
CA PHE A 522 -29.34 0.64 21.56
C PHE A 522 -28.05 0.92 22.34
N ALA A 523 -27.53 2.15 22.27
CA ALA A 523 -26.29 2.50 22.98
C ALA A 523 -26.45 2.32 24.50
N SER A 524 -27.55 2.82 25.07
CA SER A 524 -27.85 2.72 26.49
C SER A 524 -28.19 1.29 26.94
N ALA A 525 -28.88 0.50 26.10
CA ALA A 525 -29.19 -0.90 26.38
C ALA A 525 -27.92 -1.76 26.38
N CYS A 526 -26.98 -1.44 25.48
CA CYS A 526 -25.70 -2.12 25.40
C CYS A 526 -24.79 -1.75 26.59
N THR A 527 -24.79 -0.50 27.07
CA THR A 527 -23.93 -0.10 28.19
C THR A 527 -24.53 -0.32 29.58
N ALA A 528 -25.84 -0.10 29.76
CA ALA A 528 -26.55 -0.15 31.03
C ALA A 528 -27.93 -0.83 30.92
N PRO A 529 -27.98 -2.17 30.71
CA PRO A 529 -29.21 -2.92 30.49
C PRO A 529 -30.32 -2.65 31.53
N ALA A 530 -29.98 -2.60 32.82
CA ALA A 530 -30.93 -2.42 33.93
C ALA A 530 -31.82 -1.17 33.77
N THR A 531 -31.30 -0.11 33.16
CA THR A 531 -32.00 1.17 32.99
C THR A 531 -32.95 1.19 31.79
N VAL A 532 -32.76 0.28 30.82
CA VAL A 532 -33.42 0.35 29.51
C VAL A 532 -34.38 -0.81 29.27
N PHE A 533 -33.98 -2.05 29.58
CA PHE A 533 -34.80 -3.23 29.29
C PHE A 533 -36.19 -3.20 29.95
N PRO A 534 -36.37 -2.75 31.22
CA PRO A 534 -37.71 -2.61 31.80
C PRO A 534 -38.63 -1.69 31.00
N ILE A 535 -38.08 -0.61 30.42
CA ILE A 535 -38.83 0.33 29.58
C ILE A 535 -39.22 -0.36 28.26
N LEU A 536 -38.27 -1.04 27.62
CA LEU A 536 -38.51 -1.73 26.34
C LEU A 536 -39.52 -2.87 26.46
N LEU A 537 -39.45 -3.66 27.54
CA LEU A 537 -40.40 -4.74 27.82
C LEU A 537 -41.82 -4.23 28.07
N ARG A 538 -41.96 -3.05 28.68
CA ARG A 538 -43.28 -2.41 28.83
C ARG A 538 -43.82 -1.92 27.47
N LEU A 539 -42.96 -1.32 26.65
CA LEU A 539 -43.32 -0.86 25.31
C LEU A 539 -43.73 -2.03 24.39
N SER A 540 -43.01 -3.15 24.45
CA SER A 540 -43.28 -4.31 23.58
C SER A 540 -44.66 -4.91 23.81
N LYS A 541 -45.22 -4.87 25.02
CA LYS A 541 -46.60 -5.32 25.28
C LYS A 541 -47.63 -4.58 24.40
N HIS A 542 -47.43 -3.28 24.19
CA HIS A 542 -48.31 -2.49 23.32
C HIS A 542 -48.10 -2.81 21.83
N HIS A 543 -46.89 -3.18 21.43
CA HIS A 543 -46.59 -3.59 20.06
C HIS A 543 -47.16 -4.98 19.75
N ILE A 544 -46.97 -5.94 20.66
CA ILE A 544 -47.50 -7.31 20.56
C ILE A 544 -49.02 -7.29 20.42
N ALA A 545 -49.72 -6.50 21.23
CA ALA A 545 -51.19 -6.40 21.16
C ALA A 545 -51.72 -5.81 19.84
N LYS A 546 -50.88 -5.09 19.08
CA LYS A 546 -51.24 -4.41 17.83
C LYS A 546 -50.76 -5.13 16.57
N SER A 547 -49.95 -6.18 16.71
CA SER A 547 -49.29 -6.84 15.58
C SER A 547 -49.94 -8.20 15.28
N GLU A 548 -50.13 -8.51 14.00
CA GLU A 548 -50.56 -9.84 13.53
C GLU A 548 -49.57 -10.95 13.95
N TYR A 549 -48.28 -10.61 14.10
CA TYR A 549 -47.22 -11.50 14.57
C TYR A 549 -47.01 -11.44 16.09
N GLY A 550 -47.94 -10.83 16.83
CA GLY A 550 -47.84 -10.62 18.28
C GLY A 550 -47.52 -11.89 19.06
N THR A 551 -48.27 -12.97 18.83
CA THR A 551 -48.09 -14.26 19.53
C THR A 551 -46.71 -14.88 19.31
N VAL A 552 -46.17 -14.76 18.10
CA VAL A 552 -44.83 -15.28 17.75
C VAL A 552 -43.75 -14.48 18.47
N ASN A 553 -43.86 -13.15 18.44
CA ASN A 553 -42.90 -12.27 19.11
C ASN A 553 -42.96 -12.39 20.63
N GLU A 554 -44.15 -12.56 21.22
CA GLU A 554 -44.31 -12.80 22.66
C GLU A 554 -43.62 -14.10 23.09
N ARG A 555 -43.80 -15.19 22.32
CA ARG A 555 -43.11 -16.46 22.59
C ARG A 555 -41.59 -16.29 22.54
N ARG A 556 -41.06 -15.67 21.48
CA ARG A 556 -39.62 -15.40 21.34
C ARG A 556 -39.06 -14.57 22.50
N ILE A 557 -39.79 -13.56 22.96
CA ILE A 557 -39.40 -12.75 24.12
C ILE A 557 -39.37 -13.60 25.39
N ARG A 558 -40.41 -14.41 25.62
CA ARG A 558 -40.50 -15.31 26.77
C ARG A 558 -39.33 -16.30 26.80
N ASP A 559 -39.08 -17.00 25.68
CA ASP A 559 -38.00 -17.99 25.57
C ASP A 559 -36.62 -17.38 25.85
N LEU A 560 -36.41 -16.11 25.50
CA LEU A 560 -35.17 -15.39 25.79
C LEU A 560 -35.09 -14.89 27.25
N LEU A 561 -36.21 -14.49 27.84
CA LEU A 561 -36.27 -14.11 29.25
C LEU A 561 -36.05 -15.32 30.17
N ASP A 562 -36.58 -16.48 29.80
CA ASP A 562 -36.40 -17.74 30.56
C ASP A 562 -34.93 -18.20 30.59
N LYS A 563 -34.11 -17.72 29.64
CA LYS A 563 -32.64 -17.93 29.63
C LYS A 563 -31.87 -17.00 30.54
N LEU A 564 -32.49 -15.91 31.01
CA LEU A 564 -31.88 -14.97 31.93
C LEU A 564 -32.19 -15.39 33.36
N ASP A 565 -31.19 -15.90 34.07
CA ASP A 565 -31.33 -16.32 35.45
C ASP A 565 -31.73 -15.14 36.36
N VAL A 566 -32.89 -15.26 37.00
CA VAL A 566 -33.46 -14.23 37.89
C VAL A 566 -32.62 -14.06 39.15
N GLU A 567 -31.93 -15.11 39.60
CA GLU A 567 -31.07 -15.08 40.79
C GLU A 567 -29.70 -14.44 40.50
N GLN A 568 -29.33 -14.25 39.23
CA GLN A 568 -28.04 -13.69 38.79
C GLN A 568 -28.13 -12.31 38.12
N GLU A 569 -28.98 -11.44 38.64
CA GLU A 569 -29.20 -10.08 38.10
C GLU A 569 -29.46 -10.11 36.58
N PRO A 570 -30.67 -10.51 36.14
CA PRO A 570 -30.98 -10.78 34.73
C PRO A 570 -30.74 -9.55 33.83
N PHE A 571 -30.83 -8.36 34.41
CA PHE A 571 -30.43 -7.10 33.78
C PHE A 571 -29.30 -6.45 34.59
N PRO A 572 -28.02 -6.60 34.17
CA PRO A 572 -26.90 -6.03 34.92
C PRO A 572 -26.89 -4.50 34.82
N ALA A 573 -26.34 -3.84 35.85
CA ALA A 573 -26.21 -2.39 35.89
C ALA A 573 -25.34 -1.86 34.74
N HIS A 574 -24.23 -2.57 34.45
CA HIS A 574 -23.30 -2.23 33.37
C HIS A 574 -22.75 -3.48 32.68
N LEU A 575 -22.46 -3.38 31.39
CA LEU A 575 -21.69 -4.38 30.65
C LEU A 575 -20.25 -3.88 30.43
N SER A 576 -19.26 -4.74 30.64
CA SER A 576 -17.87 -4.49 30.23
C SER A 576 -17.73 -4.31 28.72
N LEU A 577 -16.59 -3.81 28.23
CA LEU A 577 -16.39 -3.61 26.79
C LEU A 577 -16.51 -4.92 26.00
N ASN A 578 -16.01 -6.04 26.54
CA ASN A 578 -16.13 -7.35 25.91
C ASN A 578 -17.59 -7.83 25.90
N GLU A 579 -18.31 -7.66 27.01
CA GLU A 579 -19.74 -8.01 27.08
C GLU A 579 -20.59 -7.12 26.16
N GLN A 580 -20.27 -5.83 26.01
CA GLN A 580 -20.87 -4.96 25.01
C GLN A 580 -20.66 -5.50 23.59
N GLY A 581 -19.45 -5.98 23.29
CA GLY A 581 -19.17 -6.68 22.03
C GLY A 581 -20.05 -7.93 21.84
N VAL A 582 -20.16 -8.76 22.88
CA VAL A 582 -21.00 -9.96 22.87
C VAL A 582 -22.49 -9.63 22.70
N PHE A 583 -22.99 -8.57 23.33
CA PHE A 583 -24.34 -8.05 23.13
C PHE A 583 -24.59 -7.68 21.67
N ILE A 584 -23.64 -6.97 21.05
CA ILE A 584 -23.73 -6.56 19.64
C ILE A 584 -23.76 -7.79 18.72
N LEU A 585 -22.95 -8.82 19.00
CA LEU A 585 -22.96 -10.07 18.23
C LEU A 585 -24.30 -10.80 18.35
N GLY A 586 -24.86 -10.88 19.56
CA GLY A 586 -26.19 -11.47 19.78
C GLY A 586 -27.29 -10.76 19.02
N TYR A 587 -27.28 -9.42 19.03
CA TYR A 587 -28.19 -8.62 18.23
C TYR A 587 -28.02 -8.88 16.73
N TYR A 588 -26.78 -8.85 16.22
CA TYR A 588 -26.48 -9.05 14.79
C TYR A 588 -26.94 -10.42 14.29
N HIS A 589 -26.58 -11.49 15.00
CA HIS A 589 -27.00 -12.85 14.65
C HIS A 589 -28.52 -13.02 14.69
N GLN A 590 -29.19 -12.45 15.69
CA GLN A 590 -30.65 -12.56 15.80
C GLN A 590 -31.36 -11.82 14.67
N GLN A 591 -30.86 -10.64 14.28
CA GLN A 591 -31.38 -9.89 13.14
C GLN A 591 -31.22 -10.68 11.84
N LYS A 592 -30.02 -11.22 11.55
CA LYS A 592 -29.80 -12.03 10.34
C LYS A 592 -30.72 -13.26 10.29
N ALA A 593 -30.86 -13.98 11.40
CA ALA A 593 -31.76 -15.13 11.48
C ALA A 593 -33.24 -14.78 11.27
N ILE A 594 -33.70 -13.60 11.70
CA ILE A 594 -35.07 -13.12 11.46
C ILE A 594 -35.30 -12.88 9.96
N TYR A 595 -34.40 -12.15 9.29
CA TYR A 595 -34.54 -11.81 7.87
C TYR A 595 -34.39 -13.03 6.94
N THR A 596 -33.48 -13.96 7.25
CA THR A 596 -33.33 -15.18 6.42
C THR A 596 -34.57 -16.10 6.51
N LYS A 597 -35.32 -16.06 7.62
CA LYS A 597 -36.57 -16.81 7.75
C LYS A 597 -37.72 -16.16 6.97
N SER A 598 -37.83 -14.82 6.96
CA SER A 598 -38.86 -14.15 6.15
C SER A 598 -38.66 -14.35 4.65
N ASP A 599 -37.43 -14.30 4.15
CA ASP A 599 -37.13 -14.52 2.72
C ASP A 599 -37.48 -15.93 2.22
N LYS A 600 -37.66 -16.90 3.14
CA LYS A 600 -38.09 -18.27 2.84
C LYS A 600 -39.60 -18.46 2.92
N GLU A 601 -40.32 -17.59 3.63
CA GLU A 601 -41.79 -17.62 3.74
C GLU A 601 -42.45 -16.82 2.60
N ASP A 602 -41.73 -15.85 2.01
CA ASP A 602 -42.17 -15.04 0.85
C ASP A 602 -41.79 -15.64 -0.53
N LYS A 603 -41.22 -16.85 -0.56
CA LYS A 603 -40.93 -17.63 -1.79
C LYS A 603 -41.74 -18.91 -1.80
#